data_AF-A0A4R8BH95-F1
#
_entry.id   AF-A0A4R8BH95-F1
#
_cell.length_a   1.000
_cell.length_b   1.000
_cell.length_c   1.000
_cell.angle_alpha   90.00
_cell.angle_beta   90.00
_cell.angle_gamma   90.00
#
_symmetry.space_group_name_H-M   'P 1'
#
loop_
_entity.id
_entity.type
_entity.pdbx_description
1 polymer ?
#
loop_
_entity_poly.entity_id
_entity_poly.type
_entity_poly.pdbx_seq_one_letter_code
_entity_poly.pdbx_strand_id
1 'polypeptide(L)'
;MSTSIKYSNYLGNEISYSQVNNLQEYYKVFLENNLPFKEERYQNGLLINTSFYVTSQSQIDTILLANPGVSFEYEHLVNGHKVKEYLSYNNSILAYKRILVYNSIDKTICYCRYKLERNVFIPEETEKYYYENGELKYKFDYINNDGTLYMIYDEIFYQSDISPEDIGNPDKTDFTWVGFEYYQNAEPIIPL
;
A
#
# COMPACT_ATOMS: atom_id res chain seq x y z
N MET A 1 10.89 26.01 -14.31
CA MET A 1 10.43 25.01 -13.32
C MET A 1 10.27 25.73 -11.99
N SER A 2 9.13 25.57 -11.33
CA SER A 2 8.94 26.09 -9.97
C SER A 2 9.14 24.95 -8.96
N THR A 3 10.07 25.17 -8.04
CA THR A 3 10.28 24.29 -6.89
C THR A 3 9.73 24.96 -5.65
N SER A 4 8.98 24.23 -4.83
CA SER A 4 8.46 24.72 -3.56
C SER A 4 8.57 23.64 -2.48
N ILE A 5 8.42 24.06 -1.22
CA ILE A 5 8.49 23.18 -0.06
C ILE A 5 7.23 23.42 0.76
N LYS A 6 6.56 22.32 1.12
CA LYS A 6 5.48 22.30 2.10
C LYS A 6 5.93 21.56 3.35
N TYR A 7 5.31 21.91 4.47
CA TYR A 7 5.50 21.20 5.73
C TYR A 7 4.17 20.62 6.15
N SER A 8 4.18 19.40 6.67
CA SER A 8 3.00 18.77 7.26
C SER A 8 3.34 18.15 8.60
N ASN A 9 2.35 18.06 9.49
CA ASN A 9 2.49 17.32 10.75
C ASN A 9 2.33 15.80 10.52
N TYR A 10 2.49 15.01 11.57
CA TYR A 10 2.36 13.55 11.51
C TYR A 10 0.98 13.05 11.02
N LEU A 11 -0.05 13.90 11.08
CA LEU A 11 -1.40 13.62 10.59
C LEU A 11 -1.60 14.00 9.11
N GLY A 12 -0.57 14.53 8.44
CA GLY A 12 -0.64 14.99 7.05
C GLY A 12 -1.22 16.39 6.86
N ASN A 13 -1.56 17.10 7.94
CA ASN A 13 -2.09 18.47 7.84
C ASN A 13 -0.95 19.46 7.54
N GLU A 14 -1.18 20.38 6.59
CA GLU A 14 -0.21 21.42 6.25
C GLU A 14 0.04 22.36 7.45
N ILE A 15 1.31 22.68 7.69
CA ILE A 15 1.76 23.57 8.78
C ILE A 15 2.74 24.61 8.23
N SER A 16 2.90 25.72 8.94
CA SER A 16 3.95 26.69 8.65
C SER A 16 5.31 26.20 9.15
N TYR A 17 6.39 26.74 8.57
CA TYR A 17 7.74 26.50 9.06
C TYR A 17 7.92 26.90 10.54
N SER A 18 7.26 27.97 10.99
CA SER A 18 7.34 28.41 12.39
C SER A 18 6.72 27.44 13.38
N GLN A 19 5.79 26.58 12.94
CA GLN A 19 5.15 25.57 13.78
C GLN A 19 6.04 24.32 13.97
N VAL A 20 6.99 24.07 13.06
CA VAL A 20 7.84 22.88 13.04
C VAL A 20 8.65 22.72 14.35
N ASN A 21 9.18 23.82 14.89
CA ASN A 21 10.03 23.78 16.10
C ASN A 21 9.33 23.25 17.36
N ASN A 22 7.99 23.21 17.36
CA ASN A 22 7.20 22.73 18.49
C ASN A 22 6.66 21.30 18.28
N LEU A 23 7.00 20.65 17.16
CA LEU A 23 6.53 19.32 16.83
C LEU A 23 7.61 18.28 17.06
N GLN A 24 7.21 17.16 17.66
CA GLN A 24 8.05 15.99 17.79
C GLN A 24 8.30 15.33 16.43
N GLU A 25 7.31 15.37 15.53
CA GLU A 25 7.37 14.75 14.22
C GLU A 25 6.71 15.64 13.16
N TYR A 26 7.38 15.78 12.02
CA TYR A 26 6.88 16.52 10.86
C TYR A 26 7.49 15.98 9.56
N TYR A 27 6.88 16.34 8.44
CA TYR A 27 7.36 16.06 7.10
C TYR A 27 7.70 17.34 6.35
N LYS A 28 8.72 17.26 5.52
CA LYS A 28 9.09 18.30 4.56
C LYS A 28 8.92 17.73 3.16
N VAL A 29 7.95 18.25 2.42
CA VAL A 29 7.56 17.76 1.10
C VAL A 29 8.08 18.71 0.04
N PHE A 30 8.94 18.21 -0.85
CA PHE A 30 9.50 18.95 -1.96
C PHE A 30 8.62 18.73 -3.19
N LEU A 31 8.22 19.84 -3.80
CA LEU A 31 7.32 19.85 -4.94
C LEU A 31 8.06 20.42 -6.16
N GLU A 32 7.82 19.80 -7.32
CA GLU A 32 8.17 20.34 -8.62
C GLU A 32 6.88 20.50 -9.44
N ASN A 33 6.59 21.71 -9.91
CA ASN A 33 5.32 22.02 -10.58
C ASN A 33 4.09 21.59 -9.77
N ASN A 34 4.14 21.79 -8.44
CA ASN A 34 3.13 21.37 -7.45
C ASN A 34 2.92 19.85 -7.28
N LEU A 35 3.77 19.00 -7.87
CA LEU A 35 3.75 17.56 -7.64
C LEU A 35 4.87 17.14 -6.69
N PRO A 36 4.61 16.29 -5.69
CA PRO A 36 5.63 15.80 -4.79
C PRO A 36 6.59 14.88 -5.52
N PHE A 37 7.90 15.09 -5.30
CA PHE A 37 8.94 14.21 -5.82
C PHE A 37 9.87 13.67 -4.72
N LYS A 38 9.92 14.34 -3.56
CA LYS A 38 10.71 13.93 -2.40
C LYS A 38 10.02 14.35 -1.10
N GLU A 39 10.08 13.50 -0.09
CA GLU A 39 9.64 13.78 1.27
C GLU A 39 10.76 13.44 2.26
N GLU A 40 10.97 14.30 3.25
CA GLU A 40 11.86 14.07 4.38
C GLU A 40 11.04 14.00 5.67
N ARG A 41 11.14 12.88 6.40
CA ARG A 41 10.52 12.69 7.71
C ARG A 41 11.50 13.05 8.81
N TYR A 42 11.10 13.95 9.69
CA TYR A 42 11.88 14.38 10.83
C TYR A 42 11.21 13.96 12.14
N GLN A 43 12.01 13.48 13.08
CA GLN A 43 11.58 13.18 14.44
C GLN A 43 12.59 13.76 15.43
N ASN A 44 12.11 14.52 16.42
CA ASN A 44 12.93 15.27 17.38
C ASN A 44 13.99 16.15 16.68
N GLY A 45 13.65 16.73 15.52
CA GLY A 45 14.56 17.55 14.70
C GLY A 45 15.61 16.76 13.91
N LEU A 46 15.66 15.44 14.02
CA LEU A 46 16.57 14.58 13.25
C LEU A 46 15.87 14.02 12.01
N LEU A 47 16.57 13.98 10.88
CA LEU A 47 16.09 13.31 9.67
C LEU A 47 16.13 11.80 9.88
N ILE A 48 14.98 11.13 9.79
CA ILE A 48 14.85 9.69 10.05
C ILE A 48 14.64 8.89 8.76
N ASN A 49 13.99 9.50 7.77
CA ASN A 49 13.74 8.85 6.48
C ASN A 49 13.69 9.90 5.36
N THR A 50 14.15 9.50 4.18
CA THR A 50 13.91 10.21 2.93
C THR A 50 13.14 9.28 2.01
N SER A 51 11.99 9.73 1.50
CA SER A 51 11.16 9.00 0.54
C SER A 51 11.12 9.74 -0.79
N PHE A 52 11.12 9.02 -1.91
CA PHE A 52 10.98 9.60 -3.25
C PHE A 52 9.71 9.10 -3.93
N TYR A 53 9.02 10.00 -4.61
CA TYR A 53 7.87 9.65 -5.46
C TYR A 53 8.40 9.43 -6.88
N VAL A 54 8.23 8.23 -7.40
CA VAL A 54 8.81 7.80 -8.68
C VAL A 54 7.79 7.05 -9.52
N THR A 55 7.99 7.06 -10.83
CA THR A 55 7.09 6.40 -11.80
C THR A 55 7.81 5.40 -12.70
N SER A 56 9.08 5.12 -12.43
CA SER A 56 9.86 4.13 -13.18
C SER A 56 10.97 3.49 -12.35
N GLN A 57 11.30 2.24 -12.67
CA GLN A 57 12.42 1.52 -12.05
C GLN A 57 13.76 2.22 -12.29
N SER A 58 13.96 2.83 -13.46
CA SER A 58 15.20 3.55 -13.77
C SER A 58 15.45 4.75 -12.85
N GLN A 59 14.39 5.42 -12.37
CA GLN A 59 14.51 6.48 -11.36
C GLN A 59 14.97 5.91 -10.02
N ILE A 60 14.42 4.77 -9.59
CA ILE A 60 14.83 4.07 -8.37
C ILE A 60 16.32 3.74 -8.44
N ASP A 61 16.74 3.09 -9.53
CA ASP A 61 18.13 2.67 -9.73
C ASP A 61 19.08 3.88 -9.67
N THR A 62 18.71 4.99 -10.33
CA THR A 62 19.50 6.23 -10.34
C THR A 62 19.62 6.85 -8.95
N ILE A 63 18.52 6.92 -8.19
CA ILE A 63 18.51 7.53 -6.86
C ILE A 63 19.32 6.68 -5.87
N LEU A 64 19.25 5.36 -5.96
CA LEU A 64 19.98 4.42 -5.11
C LEU A 64 21.50 4.51 -5.25
N LEU A 65 22.02 4.96 -6.40
CA LEU A 65 23.46 5.18 -6.58
C LEU A 65 24.00 6.27 -5.64
N ALA A 66 23.18 7.28 -5.33
CA ALA A 66 23.57 8.40 -4.48
C ALA A 66 23.02 8.28 -3.05
N ASN A 67 21.92 7.55 -2.86
CA ASN A 67 21.22 7.46 -1.58
C ASN A 67 20.86 5.99 -1.28
N PRO A 68 21.79 5.21 -0.70
CA PRO A 68 21.59 3.77 -0.53
C PRO A 68 20.59 3.42 0.59
N GLY A 69 20.27 4.35 1.49
CA GLY A 69 19.34 4.14 2.61
C GLY A 69 18.11 5.04 2.51
N VAL A 70 17.18 4.74 1.60
CA VAL A 70 16.00 5.57 1.31
C VAL A 70 14.77 4.73 1.03
N SER A 71 13.61 5.38 1.02
CA SER A 71 12.34 4.77 0.62
C SER A 71 11.82 5.33 -0.70
N PHE A 72 10.90 4.59 -1.32
CA PHE A 72 10.22 4.96 -2.55
C PHE A 72 8.73 4.70 -2.44
N GLU A 73 7.96 5.64 -2.98
CA GLU A 73 6.60 5.41 -3.43
C GLU A 73 6.62 5.32 -4.96
N TYR A 74 6.59 4.09 -5.47
CA TYR A 74 6.69 3.80 -6.89
C TYR A 74 5.30 3.52 -7.47
N GLU A 75 4.83 4.42 -8.33
CA GLU A 75 3.54 4.29 -9.00
C GLU A 75 3.70 3.92 -10.48
N HIS A 76 2.99 2.90 -10.94
CA HIS A 76 2.99 2.47 -12.35
C HIS A 76 1.67 1.79 -12.73
N LEU A 77 1.48 1.51 -14.02
CA LEU A 77 0.29 0.85 -14.55
C LEU A 77 0.59 -0.59 -14.97
N VAL A 78 -0.27 -1.52 -14.57
CA VAL A 78 -0.21 -2.94 -14.99
C VAL A 78 -1.62 -3.38 -15.37
N ASN A 79 -1.81 -3.84 -16.61
CA ASN A 79 -3.11 -4.28 -17.13
C ASN A 79 -4.27 -3.29 -16.84
N GLY A 80 -4.00 -1.98 -17.00
CA GLY A 80 -4.99 -0.92 -16.75
C GLY A 80 -5.23 -0.58 -15.28
N HIS A 81 -4.60 -1.27 -14.34
CA HIS A 81 -4.67 -0.98 -12.91
C HIS A 81 -3.50 -0.12 -12.47
N LYS A 82 -3.77 0.85 -11.59
CA LYS A 82 -2.72 1.61 -10.91
C LYS A 82 -2.14 0.77 -9.79
N VAL A 83 -0.83 0.59 -9.80
CA VAL A 83 -0.07 -0.16 -8.81
C VAL A 83 0.87 0.81 -8.10
N LYS A 84 0.81 0.81 -6.76
CA LYS A 84 1.70 1.61 -5.92
C LYS A 84 2.51 0.69 -5.02
N GLU A 85 3.82 0.69 -5.23
CA GLU A 85 4.77 -0.04 -4.39
C GLU A 85 5.43 0.90 -3.39
N TYR A 86 5.46 0.49 -2.13
CA TYR A 86 6.22 1.12 -1.06
C TYR A 86 7.45 0.27 -0.82
N LEU A 87 8.61 0.82 -1.12
CA LEU A 87 9.89 0.13 -1.06
C LEU A 87 10.79 0.86 -0.08
N SER A 88 11.43 0.16 0.85
CA SER A 88 12.48 0.77 1.69
C SER A 88 13.78 -0.01 1.55
N TYR A 89 14.85 0.73 1.29
CA TYR A 89 16.19 0.19 1.11
C TYR A 89 17.08 0.55 2.30
N ASN A 90 17.92 -0.39 2.69
CA ASN A 90 19.01 -0.18 3.63
C ASN A 90 20.31 -0.62 2.95
N ASN A 91 21.27 0.29 2.79
CA ASN A 91 22.52 0.04 2.07
C ASN A 91 22.33 -0.59 0.69
N SER A 92 21.39 -0.05 -0.09
CA SER A 92 20.99 -0.49 -1.43
C SER A 92 20.35 -1.89 -1.50
N ILE A 93 20.01 -2.47 -0.34
CA ILE A 93 19.30 -3.75 -0.25
C ILE A 93 17.85 -3.46 0.13
N LEU A 94 16.91 -3.99 -0.67
CA LEU A 94 15.48 -3.87 -0.39
C LEU A 94 15.16 -4.62 0.92
N ALA A 95 14.68 -3.89 1.93
CA ALA A 95 14.39 -4.39 3.27
C ALA A 95 12.88 -4.47 3.57
N TYR A 96 12.07 -3.67 2.87
CA TYR A 96 10.63 -3.65 3.02
C TYR A 96 9.94 -3.48 1.67
N LYS A 97 8.86 -4.22 1.47
CA LYS A 97 8.01 -4.12 0.29
C LYS A 97 6.53 -4.26 0.68
N ARG A 98 5.72 -3.32 0.19
CA ARG A 98 4.27 -3.38 0.23
C ARG A 98 3.70 -2.91 -1.10
N ILE A 99 2.62 -3.51 -1.56
CA ILE A 99 1.92 -3.15 -2.78
C ILE A 99 0.48 -2.77 -2.45
N LEU A 100 -0.02 -1.72 -3.12
CA LEU A 100 -1.43 -1.39 -3.24
C LEU A 100 -1.82 -1.44 -4.72
N VAL A 101 -2.95 -2.06 -5.03
CA VAL A 101 -3.56 -2.07 -6.36
C VAL A 101 -4.88 -1.33 -6.31
N TYR A 102 -5.11 -0.44 -7.28
CA TYR A 102 -6.32 0.37 -7.36
C TYR A 102 -7.15 0.02 -8.58
N ASN A 103 -8.47 0.10 -8.44
CA ASN A 103 -9.41 0.05 -9.56
C ASN A 103 -9.50 1.40 -10.29
N SER A 104 -10.36 1.47 -11.31
CA SER A 104 -10.57 2.65 -12.16
C SER A 104 -11.18 3.87 -11.45
N ILE A 105 -11.70 3.70 -10.24
CA ILE A 105 -12.28 4.78 -9.41
C ILE A 105 -11.39 5.11 -8.20
N ASP A 106 -10.10 4.76 -8.26
CA ASP A 106 -9.09 5.03 -7.23
C ASP A 106 -9.37 4.39 -5.86
N LYS A 107 -10.14 3.30 -5.81
CA LYS A 107 -10.30 2.47 -4.61
C LYS A 107 -9.27 1.34 -4.61
N THR A 108 -8.66 1.07 -3.47
CA THR A 108 -7.75 -0.06 -3.29
C THR A 108 -8.52 -1.37 -3.39
N ILE A 109 -8.13 -2.25 -4.30
CA ILE A 109 -8.74 -3.59 -4.48
C ILE A 109 -7.82 -4.71 -3.98
N CYS A 110 -6.54 -4.42 -3.77
CA CYS A 110 -5.61 -5.34 -3.14
C CYS A 110 -4.54 -4.58 -2.35
N TYR A 111 -4.28 -5.04 -1.14
CA TYR A 111 -3.12 -4.73 -0.33
C TYR A 111 -2.29 -6.01 -0.20
N CYS A 112 -0.97 -5.92 -0.37
CA CYS A 112 -0.07 -7.03 -0.09
C CYS A 112 1.20 -6.53 0.57
N ARG A 113 1.47 -6.98 1.80
CA ARG A 113 2.77 -6.79 2.46
C ARG A 113 3.62 -8.02 2.25
N TYR A 114 4.91 -7.81 2.00
CA TYR A 114 5.86 -8.89 1.81
C TYR A 114 6.85 -8.91 2.98
N LYS A 115 7.24 -10.11 3.38
CA LYS A 115 8.38 -10.33 4.28
C LYS A 115 9.56 -10.89 3.50
N LEU A 116 10.76 -10.58 3.95
CA LEU A 116 11.98 -11.13 3.38
C LEU A 116 12.31 -12.46 4.07
N GLU A 117 12.21 -13.57 3.33
CA GLU A 117 12.58 -14.89 3.81
C GLU A 117 13.62 -15.51 2.86
N ARG A 118 14.79 -15.87 3.39
CA ARG A 118 15.91 -16.47 2.61
C ARG A 118 16.27 -15.66 1.34
N ASN A 119 16.31 -14.33 1.46
CA ASN A 119 16.56 -13.37 0.37
C ASN A 119 15.48 -13.33 -0.73
N VAL A 120 14.30 -13.88 -0.49
CA VAL A 120 13.14 -13.78 -1.38
C VAL A 120 12.01 -13.07 -0.64
N PHE A 121 11.40 -12.10 -1.30
CA PHE A 121 10.17 -11.50 -0.79
C PHE A 121 9.01 -12.46 -1.06
N ILE A 122 8.34 -12.90 0.00
CA ILE A 122 7.13 -13.69 -0.09
C ILE A 122 5.97 -12.90 0.52
N PRO A 123 4.74 -13.04 -0.02
CA PRO A 123 3.55 -12.44 0.59
C PRO A 123 3.47 -12.84 2.07
N GLU A 124 3.38 -11.84 2.93
CA GLU A 124 3.16 -12.05 4.37
C GLU A 124 1.69 -11.95 4.72
N GLU A 125 1.07 -10.92 4.17
CA GLU A 125 -0.31 -10.54 4.44
C GLU A 125 -0.87 -9.99 3.14
N THR A 126 -1.99 -10.57 2.71
CA THR A 126 -2.76 -10.04 1.58
C THR A 126 -4.16 -9.75 2.05
N GLU A 127 -4.69 -8.62 1.61
CA GLU A 127 -6.10 -8.27 1.74
C GLU A 127 -6.63 -7.93 0.35
N LYS A 128 -7.84 -8.37 0.02
CA LYS A 128 -8.53 -7.99 -1.21
C LYS A 128 -9.89 -7.40 -0.87
N TYR A 129 -10.31 -6.42 -1.66
CA TYR A 129 -11.48 -5.61 -1.37
C TYR A 129 -12.44 -5.63 -2.56
N TYR A 130 -13.64 -6.15 -2.33
CA TYR A 130 -14.72 -6.14 -3.31
C TYR A 130 -15.69 -5.01 -3.00
N TYR A 131 -15.98 -4.20 -4.02
CA TYR A 131 -16.91 -3.08 -3.92
C TYR A 131 -18.19 -3.37 -4.71
N GLU A 132 -19.33 -3.13 -4.09
CA GLU A 132 -20.65 -3.17 -4.72
C GLU A 132 -21.24 -1.76 -4.70
N ASN A 133 -21.64 -1.23 -5.86
CA ASN A 133 -22.16 0.13 -5.99
C ASN A 133 -21.25 1.24 -5.40
N GLY A 134 -19.93 0.99 -5.36
CA GLY A 134 -18.92 1.94 -4.85
C GLY A 134 -18.68 1.84 -3.34
N GLU A 135 -19.43 1.00 -2.63
CA GLU A 135 -19.25 0.72 -1.20
C GLU A 135 -18.48 -0.60 -1.01
N LEU A 136 -17.61 -0.66 0.00
CA LEU A 136 -16.85 -1.86 0.31
C LEU A 136 -17.83 -2.91 0.85
N LYS A 137 -18.00 -4.01 0.14
CA LYS A 137 -18.90 -5.10 0.53
C LYS A 137 -18.16 -6.24 1.22
N TYR A 138 -17.07 -6.70 0.63
CA TYR A 138 -16.27 -7.79 1.19
C TYR A 138 -14.81 -7.40 1.32
N LYS A 139 -14.22 -7.75 2.46
CA LYS A 139 -12.77 -7.82 2.66
C LYS A 139 -12.34 -9.28 2.82
N PHE A 140 -11.42 -9.73 1.98
CA PHE A 140 -10.87 -11.07 2.00
C PHE A 140 -9.46 -11.03 2.58
N ASP A 141 -9.24 -11.70 3.71
CA ASP A 141 -7.95 -11.70 4.41
C ASP A 141 -7.20 -13.02 4.20
N TYR A 142 -5.91 -12.94 3.87
CA TYR A 142 -5.01 -14.08 3.70
C TYR A 142 -3.77 -13.87 4.57
N ILE A 143 -3.77 -14.44 5.78
CA ILE A 143 -2.77 -14.16 6.84
C ILE A 143 -1.68 -15.24 6.92
N ASN A 144 -1.92 -16.43 6.35
CA ASN A 144 -1.08 -17.61 6.60
C ASN A 144 0.19 -17.72 5.74
N ASN A 145 0.54 -16.71 4.93
CA ASN A 145 1.65 -16.70 3.95
C ASN A 145 1.61 -17.79 2.87
N ASP A 146 0.72 -18.78 2.99
CA ASP A 146 0.49 -19.86 2.03
C ASP A 146 -0.59 -19.50 0.99
N GLY A 147 -1.15 -18.30 1.11
CA GLY A 147 -2.21 -17.79 0.24
C GLY A 147 -3.61 -18.30 0.58
N THR A 148 -3.75 -19.08 1.66
CA THR A 148 -5.03 -19.61 2.15
C THR A 148 -5.87 -18.47 2.74
N LEU A 149 -7.14 -18.42 2.34
CA LEU A 149 -8.13 -17.50 2.90
C LEU A 149 -8.31 -17.77 4.39
N TYR A 150 -8.20 -16.73 5.21
CA TYR A 150 -8.45 -16.79 6.64
C TYR A 150 -9.91 -16.50 6.96
N MET A 151 -10.44 -15.39 6.43
CA MET A 151 -11.80 -14.91 6.72
C MET A 151 -12.29 -13.99 5.61
N ILE A 152 -13.60 -13.95 5.37
CA ILE A 152 -14.24 -12.89 4.60
C ILE A 152 -15.09 -12.04 5.56
N TYR A 153 -14.80 -10.75 5.61
CA TYR A 153 -15.58 -9.78 6.37
C TYR A 153 -16.66 -9.18 5.48
N ASP A 154 -17.92 -9.26 5.89
CA ASP A 154 -19.02 -8.53 5.26
C ASP A 154 -19.13 -7.14 5.90
N GLU A 155 -18.73 -6.12 5.15
CA GLU A 155 -18.56 -4.76 5.65
C GLU A 155 -19.86 -3.93 5.53
N ILE A 156 -20.88 -4.43 4.81
CA ILE A 156 -22.16 -3.73 4.59
C ILE A 156 -23.27 -4.33 5.46
N PHE A 157 -23.28 -5.65 5.64
CA PHE A 157 -24.34 -6.34 6.37
C PHE A 157 -23.85 -6.86 7.72
N TYR A 158 -24.73 -6.77 8.73
CA TYR A 158 -24.59 -7.41 10.05
C TYR A 158 -24.65 -8.95 10.01
N GLN A 159 -24.21 -9.57 8.91
CA GLN A 159 -23.93 -11.01 8.89
C GLN A 159 -22.67 -11.22 9.73
N SER A 160 -22.57 -12.36 10.41
CA SER A 160 -21.27 -12.76 10.97
C SER A 160 -20.28 -12.96 9.82
N ASP A 161 -19.02 -12.61 10.06
CA ASP A 161 -17.91 -12.92 9.15
C ASP A 161 -18.01 -14.35 8.61
N ILE A 162 -17.65 -14.55 7.34
CA ILE A 162 -17.81 -15.81 6.63
C ILE A 162 -16.52 -16.61 6.77
N SER A 163 -16.59 -17.68 7.58
CA SER A 163 -15.50 -18.66 7.68
C SER A 163 -15.35 -19.41 6.36
N PRO A 164 -14.13 -19.68 5.87
CA PRO A 164 -13.92 -20.44 4.63
C PRO A 164 -14.62 -21.81 4.60
N GLU A 165 -14.79 -22.45 5.78
CA GLU A 165 -15.45 -23.76 5.91
C GLU A 165 -16.97 -23.73 5.74
N ASP A 166 -17.59 -22.56 5.91
CA ASP A 166 -19.03 -22.36 5.79
C ASP A 166 -19.45 -22.09 4.33
N ILE A 167 -18.50 -21.73 3.44
CA ILE A 167 -18.79 -21.38 2.04
C ILE A 167 -19.39 -22.58 1.30
N GLY A 168 -20.56 -22.37 0.69
CA GLY A 168 -21.32 -23.42 0.02
C GLY A 168 -22.30 -24.18 0.92
N ASN A 169 -22.37 -23.85 2.22
CA ASN A 169 -23.42 -24.29 3.12
C ASN A 169 -24.52 -23.22 3.25
N PRO A 170 -25.68 -23.38 2.60
CA PRO A 170 -26.74 -22.37 2.59
C PRO A 170 -27.38 -22.14 3.97
N ASP A 171 -27.21 -23.06 4.93
CA ASP A 171 -27.70 -22.86 6.30
C ASP A 171 -26.79 -21.92 7.12
N LYS A 172 -25.61 -21.56 6.58
CA LYS A 172 -24.57 -20.78 7.26
C LYS A 172 -24.31 -19.44 6.59
N THR A 173 -24.22 -19.43 5.28
CA THR A 173 -23.95 -18.23 4.50
C THR A 173 -24.55 -18.34 3.10
N ASP A 174 -25.02 -17.20 2.58
CA ASP A 174 -25.45 -17.07 1.19
C ASP A 174 -24.27 -16.79 0.23
N PHE A 175 -23.05 -16.63 0.76
CA PHE A 175 -21.87 -16.36 -0.05
C PHE A 175 -21.46 -17.60 -0.87
N THR A 176 -21.15 -17.37 -2.14
CA THR A 176 -20.55 -18.37 -3.03
C THR A 176 -19.41 -17.76 -3.82
N TRP A 177 -18.51 -18.61 -4.30
CA TRP A 177 -17.39 -18.17 -5.12
C TRP A 177 -17.75 -17.74 -6.55
N VAL A 178 -18.99 -17.96 -7.00
CA VAL A 178 -19.39 -17.65 -8.37
C VAL A 178 -19.37 -16.13 -8.56
N GLY A 179 -18.51 -15.65 -9.47
CA GLY A 179 -18.26 -14.22 -9.68
C GLY A 179 -17.22 -13.60 -8.73
N PHE A 180 -16.60 -14.41 -7.87
CA PHE A 180 -15.56 -14.01 -6.92
C PHE A 180 -14.27 -14.83 -7.09
N GLU A 181 -14.03 -15.42 -8.25
CA GLU A 181 -12.91 -16.33 -8.50
C GLU A 181 -11.55 -15.70 -8.23
N TYR A 182 -11.40 -14.41 -8.54
CA TYR A 182 -10.20 -13.61 -8.22
C TYR A 182 -9.86 -13.58 -6.71
N TYR A 183 -10.86 -13.73 -5.85
CA TYR A 183 -10.73 -13.64 -4.40
C TYR A 183 -10.57 -15.01 -3.73
N GLN A 184 -10.47 -16.10 -4.48
CA GLN A 184 -10.29 -17.42 -3.88
C GLN A 184 -8.92 -17.60 -3.21
N ASN A 185 -7.89 -16.93 -3.75
CA ASN A 185 -6.50 -17.06 -3.31
C ASN A 185 -5.87 -15.67 -3.13
N ALA A 186 -4.81 -15.58 -2.32
CA ALA A 186 -4.06 -14.34 -2.15
C ALA A 186 -3.46 -13.82 -3.46
N GLU A 187 -2.95 -14.72 -4.31
CA GLU A 187 -2.46 -14.41 -5.65
C GLU A 187 -3.47 -14.82 -6.73
N PRO A 188 -3.55 -14.11 -7.87
CA PRO A 188 -2.76 -12.92 -8.22
C PRO A 188 -3.23 -11.67 -7.47
N ILE A 189 -2.35 -10.67 -7.33
CA ILE A 189 -2.68 -9.36 -6.70
C ILE A 189 -3.42 -8.39 -7.64
N ILE A 190 -3.49 -8.72 -8.93
CA ILE A 190 -4.22 -7.97 -9.95
C ILE A 190 -5.24 -8.93 -10.58
N PRO A 191 -6.50 -8.51 -10.77
CA PRO A 191 -7.48 -9.30 -11.50
C PRO A 191 -7.01 -9.61 -12.93
N LEU A 192 -7.21 -10.85 -13.37
CA LEU A 192 -6.89 -11.31 -14.74
C LEU A 192 -8.03 -10.99 -15.71
#